data_AF-A0A4Z1PD51-F1
#
_entry.id   AF-A0A4Z1PD51-F1
#
_cell.length_a   1.000
_cell.length_b   1.000
_cell.length_c   1.000
_cell.angle_alpha   90.00
_cell.angle_beta   90.00
_cell.angle_gamma   90.00
#
_symmetry.space_group_name_H-M   'P 1'
#
loop_
_entity.id
_entity.type
_entity.pdbx_description
1 polymer ?
#
loop_
_entity_poly.entity_id
_entity_poly.type
_entity_poly.pdbx_seq_one_letter_code
_entity_poly.pdbx_strand_id
1 'polypeptide(L)'
;MKSLTPCIIIATLLTNFAWASGPKCKEVTFSVSGAAENRNISAAPLGNATALAQAIQADLFPRVHISGNQTLVGWYCAPTVKNENNGKLQLLFGSITTNRDAYTALGGTGLYGFPSYEAEIYSWVRFAASKGYPTLSMDRLGAGKSSRPDPSVVVQGAYEYALYHDLAQQIRKGTTGSLGCPYSTLIYIGNSYGSVTGNNLAARYPGDFDAFVLTGFSKSILPSLPGIALQNVMPASTVWPARFKNLSDAYLTSSKASTRTDSFFGDPQFVDFDPAVAQLYWDREDVVSTGQFVSTYADITRAPSYKGRVLVITGEQDQAFCGPGSPKLGQAKCGSLLKETGSLFPNAEYNYKSVARTGHAIFLHSSVRKTFGFIDRFLEGGRLEG
;
A
#
# COMPACT_ATOMS: atom_id res chain seq x y z
N MET A 1 18.60 -18.21 -35.44
CA MET A 1 17.87 -18.92 -34.37
C MET A 1 18.78 -19.01 -33.16
N LYS A 2 18.61 -18.13 -32.16
CA LYS A 2 19.41 -18.16 -30.92
C LYS A 2 18.69 -19.09 -29.93
N SER A 3 19.37 -20.15 -29.50
CA SER A 3 18.84 -21.16 -28.59
C SER A 3 18.70 -20.61 -27.17
N LEU A 4 17.52 -20.79 -26.57
CA LEU A 4 17.26 -20.60 -25.15
C LEU A 4 17.77 -21.83 -24.40
N THR A 5 18.75 -21.65 -23.51
CA THR A 5 19.24 -22.70 -22.62
C THR A 5 18.54 -22.59 -21.25
N PRO A 6 17.93 -23.65 -20.70
CA PRO A 6 17.27 -23.60 -19.40
C PRO A 6 18.28 -23.74 -18.25
N CYS A 7 18.10 -22.95 -17.19
CA CYS A 7 18.93 -22.99 -15.98
C CYS A 7 18.65 -24.23 -15.12
N ILE A 8 19.69 -25.04 -14.89
CA ILE A 8 19.73 -26.14 -13.93
C ILE A 8 20.26 -25.62 -12.58
N ILE A 9 19.57 -25.92 -11.47
CA ILE A 9 20.04 -25.65 -10.10
C ILE A 9 20.30 -27.00 -9.43
N ILE A 10 21.53 -27.20 -8.96
CA ILE A 10 21.96 -28.39 -8.21
C ILE A 10 21.38 -28.33 -6.79
N ALA A 11 20.68 -29.39 -6.38
CA ALA A 11 20.15 -29.55 -5.03
C ALA A 11 20.88 -30.70 -4.32
N THR A 12 21.55 -30.41 -3.21
CA THR A 12 22.02 -31.40 -2.25
C THR A 12 20.95 -31.62 -1.19
N LEU A 13 20.52 -32.88 -1.03
CA LEU A 13 19.57 -33.31 -0.02
C LEU A 13 20.26 -33.48 1.34
N LEU A 14 19.78 -32.75 2.35
CA LEU A 14 19.89 -33.14 3.75
C LEU A 14 18.53 -32.91 4.42
N THR A 15 17.93 -33.99 4.89
CA THR A 15 16.67 -34.01 5.63
C THR A 15 16.91 -33.57 7.07
N ASN A 16 16.47 -32.35 7.40
CA ASN A 16 16.19 -31.94 8.76
C ASN A 16 14.74 -31.46 8.79
N PHE A 17 14.00 -31.82 9.83
CA PHE A 17 12.67 -31.26 10.13
C PHE A 17 12.83 -29.76 10.41
N ALA A 18 12.93 -28.97 9.35
CA ALA A 18 13.02 -27.52 9.40
C ALA A 18 11.61 -26.95 9.31
N TRP A 19 11.22 -26.20 10.33
CA TRP A 19 10.18 -25.19 10.20
C TRP A 19 10.42 -24.44 8.89
N ALA A 20 9.47 -24.44 7.96
CA ALA A 20 9.68 -23.93 6.61
C ALA A 20 10.27 -22.51 6.69
N SER A 21 11.52 -22.35 6.27
CA SER A 21 12.21 -21.07 6.26
C SER A 21 11.40 -20.10 5.39
N GLY A 22 11.26 -18.85 5.84
CA GLY A 22 10.56 -17.81 5.09
C GLY A 22 11.18 -17.60 3.69
N PRO A 23 10.49 -16.88 2.79
CA PRO A 23 11.06 -16.59 1.49
C PRO A 23 12.39 -15.87 1.61
N LYS A 24 13.32 -16.18 0.70
CA LYS A 24 14.58 -15.45 0.61
C LYS A 24 14.30 -14.07 0.03
N CYS A 25 14.49 -13.05 0.86
CA CYS A 25 14.31 -11.65 0.50
C CYS A 25 15.67 -10.96 0.32
N LYS A 26 15.69 -9.92 -0.52
CA LYS A 26 16.82 -8.98 -0.65
C LYS A 26 16.30 -7.55 -0.81
N GLU A 27 17.08 -6.58 -0.30
CA GLU A 27 16.86 -5.17 -0.60
C GLU A 27 17.22 -4.92 -2.07
N VAL A 28 16.39 -4.14 -2.76
CA VAL A 28 16.57 -3.72 -4.15
C VAL A 28 16.35 -2.22 -4.27
N THR A 29 17.06 -1.61 -5.20
CA THR A 29 17.01 -0.16 -5.43
C THR A 29 16.73 0.10 -6.91
N PHE A 30 15.88 1.07 -7.21
CA PHE A 30 15.49 1.43 -8.56
C PHE A 30 15.74 2.91 -8.79
N SER A 31 16.35 3.26 -9.92
CA SER A 31 16.37 4.63 -10.40
C SER A 31 15.20 4.79 -11.37
N VAL A 32 14.28 5.69 -11.04
CA VAL A 32 13.06 5.93 -11.81
C VAL A 32 12.94 7.40 -12.13
N SER A 33 12.23 7.72 -13.20
CA SER A 33 12.01 9.10 -13.62
C SER A 33 10.55 9.34 -14.01
N GLY A 34 10.12 10.59 -13.94
CA GLY A 34 8.75 10.95 -14.28
C GLY A 34 8.56 12.45 -14.37
N ALA A 35 7.37 12.85 -14.79
CA ALA A 35 6.91 14.23 -14.74
C ALA A 35 5.42 14.29 -14.42
N ALA A 36 4.99 15.32 -13.69
CA ALA A 36 3.58 15.51 -13.32
C ALA A 36 3.27 16.97 -12.96
N GLU A 37 1.98 17.33 -13.05
CA GLU A 37 1.45 18.56 -12.50
C GLU A 37 1.00 18.34 -11.04
N ASN A 38 1.87 18.71 -10.10
CA ASN A 38 1.56 18.67 -8.68
C ASN A 38 0.82 19.94 -8.25
N ARG A 39 0.35 19.94 -7.00
CA ARG A 39 -0.24 21.11 -6.32
C ARG A 39 0.83 21.78 -5.45
N ASN A 40 0.87 23.10 -5.37
CA ASN A 40 1.61 23.77 -4.31
C ASN A 40 0.75 23.80 -3.05
N ILE A 41 1.02 22.89 -2.11
CA ILE A 41 0.22 22.74 -0.89
C ILE A 41 0.91 23.33 0.34
N SER A 42 1.94 24.15 0.15
CA SER A 42 2.69 24.78 1.25
C SER A 42 1.80 25.64 2.18
N ALA A 43 0.64 26.11 1.68
CA ALA A 43 -0.34 26.88 2.44
C ALA A 43 -1.63 26.10 2.77
N ALA A 44 -1.63 24.77 2.63
CA ALA A 44 -2.82 23.96 2.92
C ALA A 44 -3.19 24.04 4.42
N PRO A 45 -4.47 24.21 4.78
CA PRO A 45 -4.91 24.36 6.17
C PRO A 45 -4.99 23.00 6.88
N LEU A 46 -3.87 22.28 6.98
CA LEU A 46 -3.81 20.91 7.50
C LEU A 46 -4.31 20.77 8.94
N GLY A 47 -4.25 21.84 9.74
CA GLY A 47 -4.80 21.89 11.10
C GLY A 47 -6.31 22.11 11.19
N ASN A 48 -7.01 22.33 10.08
CA ASN A 48 -8.46 22.57 10.05
C ASN A 48 -9.12 21.66 9.00
N ALA A 49 -9.73 20.57 9.46
CA ALA A 49 -10.34 19.55 8.61
C ALA A 49 -11.42 20.11 7.66
N THR A 50 -12.25 21.05 8.13
CA THR A 50 -13.30 21.67 7.32
C THR A 50 -12.72 22.55 6.22
N ALA A 51 -11.79 23.43 6.57
CA ALA A 51 -11.12 24.30 5.59
C ALA A 51 -10.31 23.49 4.57
N LEU A 52 -9.67 22.40 5.02
CA LEU A 52 -8.95 21.49 4.14
C LEU A 52 -9.88 20.76 3.17
N ALA A 53 -11.00 20.23 3.66
CA ALA A 53 -12.00 19.57 2.81
C ALA A 53 -12.53 20.53 1.73
N GLN A 54 -12.83 21.77 2.11
CA GLN A 54 -13.26 22.81 1.17
C GLN A 54 -12.19 23.13 0.13
N ALA A 55 -10.92 23.28 0.54
CA ALA A 55 -9.82 23.56 -0.37
C ALA A 55 -9.57 22.40 -1.36
N ILE A 56 -9.70 21.15 -0.90
CA ILE A 56 -9.60 19.95 -1.76
C ILE A 56 -10.75 19.91 -2.76
N GLN A 57 -11.99 20.10 -2.31
CA GLN A 57 -13.18 20.03 -3.17
C GLN A 57 -13.19 21.12 -4.24
N ALA A 58 -12.73 22.33 -3.89
CA ALA A 58 -12.65 23.45 -4.84
C ALA A 58 -11.33 23.46 -5.65
N ASP A 59 -10.43 22.50 -5.43
CA ASP A 59 -9.11 22.39 -6.06
C ASP A 59 -8.31 23.71 -6.05
N LEU A 60 -8.33 24.41 -4.92
CA LEU A 60 -7.77 25.78 -4.78
C LEU A 60 -6.24 25.86 -4.79
N PHE A 61 -5.56 24.74 -5.03
CA PHE A 61 -4.10 24.67 -4.96
C PHE A 61 -3.47 25.01 -6.32
N PRO A 62 -2.55 25.98 -6.39
CA PRO A 62 -1.82 26.29 -7.63
C PRO A 62 -1.09 25.06 -8.17
N ARG A 63 -1.02 24.90 -9.49
CA ARG A 63 -0.29 23.78 -10.12
C ARG A 63 1.18 24.11 -10.32
N VAL A 64 2.03 23.11 -10.14
CA VAL A 64 3.48 23.21 -10.35
C VAL A 64 3.95 21.98 -11.11
N HIS A 65 4.65 22.21 -12.21
CA HIS A 65 5.29 21.16 -12.98
C HIS A 65 6.49 20.59 -12.22
N ILE A 66 6.51 19.28 -12.03
CA ILE A 66 7.59 18.55 -11.37
C ILE A 66 8.10 17.49 -12.33
N SER A 67 9.42 17.37 -12.45
CA SER A 67 10.07 16.29 -13.19
C SER A 67 11.44 15.96 -12.60
N GLY A 68 11.95 14.77 -12.93
CA GLY A 68 13.30 14.35 -12.56
C GLY A 68 13.39 12.91 -12.09
N ASN A 69 14.60 12.54 -11.64
CA ASN A 69 14.93 11.19 -11.21
C ASN A 69 14.76 11.04 -9.71
N GLN A 70 14.27 9.87 -9.28
CA GLN A 70 14.16 9.48 -7.89
C GLN A 70 14.72 8.07 -7.69
N THR A 71 15.08 7.78 -6.44
CA THR A 71 15.47 6.45 -6.00
C THR A 71 14.30 5.84 -5.23
N LEU A 72 13.85 4.66 -5.65
CA LEU A 72 12.89 3.85 -4.91
C LEU A 72 13.57 2.60 -4.35
N VAL A 73 13.23 2.21 -3.12
CA VAL A 73 13.81 1.04 -2.45
C VAL A 73 12.72 0.02 -2.14
N GLY A 74 13.04 -1.27 -2.26
CA GLY A 74 12.08 -2.36 -2.10
C GLY A 74 12.66 -3.68 -1.57
N TRP A 75 11.75 -4.60 -1.22
CA TRP A 75 12.01 -5.94 -0.67
C TRP A 75 11.58 -6.89 -1.77
N TYR A 76 12.54 -7.40 -2.52
CA TYR A 76 12.26 -8.47 -3.45
C TYR A 76 12.37 -9.80 -2.73
N CYS A 77 11.29 -10.56 -2.69
CA CYS A 77 11.25 -11.89 -2.07
C CYS A 77 10.92 -12.94 -3.12
N ALA A 78 11.79 -13.95 -3.22
CA ALA A 78 11.60 -15.06 -4.13
C ALA A 78 10.53 -16.03 -3.61
N PRO A 79 9.73 -16.64 -4.51
CA PRO A 79 8.78 -17.67 -4.13
C PRO A 79 9.48 -18.91 -3.57
N THR A 80 8.80 -19.62 -2.67
CA THR A 80 9.34 -20.85 -2.04
C THR A 80 8.94 -22.12 -2.79
N VAL A 81 7.97 -22.02 -3.71
CA VAL A 81 7.53 -23.11 -4.59
C VAL A 81 7.66 -22.72 -6.06
N LYS A 82 7.77 -23.72 -6.94
CA LYS A 82 7.82 -23.55 -8.40
C LYS A 82 6.52 -24.03 -9.04
N ASN A 83 5.83 -23.12 -9.74
CA ASN A 83 4.61 -23.31 -10.51
C ASN A 83 4.47 -22.13 -11.53
N GLU A 84 3.29 -21.96 -12.12
CA GLU A 84 3.01 -20.88 -13.08
C GLU A 84 3.01 -19.47 -12.46
N ASN A 85 2.89 -19.33 -11.14
CA ASN A 85 2.87 -18.04 -10.46
C ASN A 85 4.27 -17.41 -10.35
N ASN A 86 5.34 -18.18 -10.56
CA ASN A 86 6.71 -17.66 -10.51
C ASN A 86 6.97 -16.53 -11.52
N GLY A 87 6.18 -16.43 -12.59
CA GLY A 87 6.26 -15.36 -13.59
C GLY A 87 5.33 -14.16 -13.32
N LYS A 88 4.58 -14.15 -12.20
CA LYS A 88 3.57 -13.14 -11.87
C LYS A 88 4.06 -12.31 -10.66
N LEU A 89 4.69 -11.16 -10.89
CA LEU A 89 5.24 -10.33 -9.81
C LEU A 89 4.15 -9.49 -9.13
N GLN A 90 4.06 -9.58 -7.81
CA GLN A 90 3.19 -8.72 -7.01
C GLN A 90 3.98 -7.49 -6.50
N LEU A 91 3.54 -6.29 -6.85
CA LEU A 91 4.07 -5.04 -6.33
C LEU A 91 3.18 -4.56 -5.18
N LEU A 92 3.77 -4.40 -3.99
CA LEU A 92 3.04 -4.18 -2.74
C LEU A 92 3.31 -2.77 -2.22
N PHE A 93 2.24 -1.98 -2.03
CA PHE A 93 2.29 -0.61 -1.53
C PHE A 93 1.46 -0.45 -0.26
N GLY A 94 2.11 -0.01 0.80
CA GLY A 94 1.50 0.09 2.13
C GLY A 94 0.58 1.29 2.29
N SER A 95 -0.03 1.35 3.47
CA SER A 95 -0.78 2.51 3.95
C SER A 95 0.06 3.78 4.03
N ILE A 96 -0.63 4.91 4.19
CA ILE A 96 -0.05 6.13 4.75
C ILE A 96 0.71 5.80 6.05
N THR A 97 1.77 6.56 6.37
CA THR A 97 2.64 6.34 7.55
C THR A 97 3.17 4.91 7.71
N THR A 98 3.28 4.17 6.60
CA THR A 98 3.96 2.88 6.53
C THR A 98 4.97 2.86 5.40
N ASN A 99 5.83 1.86 5.44
CA ASN A 99 6.86 1.59 4.46
C ASN A 99 6.79 0.12 4.00
N ARG A 100 7.82 -0.36 3.32
CA ARG A 100 7.93 -1.73 2.81
C ARG A 100 7.55 -2.86 3.77
N ASP A 101 7.66 -2.66 5.08
CA ASP A 101 7.48 -3.70 6.09
C ASP A 101 6.00 -3.99 6.38
N ALA A 102 5.08 -3.19 5.84
CA ALA A 102 3.64 -3.35 6.04
C ALA A 102 3.10 -4.73 5.62
N TYR A 103 3.72 -5.40 4.62
CA TYR A 103 3.30 -6.71 4.11
C TYR A 103 4.11 -7.88 4.68
N THR A 104 5.08 -7.60 5.56
CA THR A 104 6.08 -8.56 6.01
C THR A 104 5.79 -9.04 7.43
N ALA A 105 4.61 -8.76 7.97
CA ALA A 105 4.31 -8.82 9.41
C ALA A 105 5.15 -7.81 10.22
N LEU A 106 5.15 -6.56 9.75
CA LEU A 106 5.81 -5.41 10.37
C LEU A 106 7.32 -5.55 10.54
N GLY A 107 8.02 -6.28 9.67
CA GLY A 107 9.48 -6.45 9.73
C GLY A 107 9.98 -7.88 9.49
N GLY A 108 9.09 -8.82 9.18
CA GLY A 108 9.40 -10.25 9.08
C GLY A 108 10.11 -10.71 7.82
N THR A 109 10.91 -9.84 7.20
CA THR A 109 11.89 -10.26 6.18
C THR A 109 13.25 -10.58 6.77
N GLY A 110 13.53 -10.18 8.02
CA GLY A 110 14.85 -10.30 8.64
C GLY A 110 15.92 -9.40 8.00
N LEU A 111 15.55 -8.57 7.02
CA LEU A 111 16.43 -7.58 6.38
C LEU A 111 16.52 -6.27 7.17
N TYR A 112 15.67 -6.11 8.19
CA TYR A 112 15.66 -4.98 9.10
C TYR A 112 15.81 -5.50 10.53
N GLY A 113 16.42 -4.70 11.40
CA GLY A 113 16.85 -5.10 12.76
C GLY A 113 15.73 -5.36 13.78
N PHE A 114 14.52 -5.68 13.35
CA PHE A 114 13.40 -6.03 14.22
C PHE A 114 12.90 -7.44 13.94
N PRO A 115 12.51 -8.23 14.96
CA PRO A 115 11.91 -9.53 14.75
C PRO A 115 10.53 -9.40 14.08
N SER A 116 10.20 -10.39 13.24
CA SER A 116 8.83 -10.62 12.77
C SER A 116 7.89 -10.83 13.95
N TYR A 117 6.66 -10.30 13.85
CA TYR A 117 5.57 -10.71 14.73
C TYR A 117 4.71 -11.76 14.02
N GLU A 118 4.74 -13.01 14.48
CA GLU A 118 3.89 -14.11 13.96
C GLU A 118 3.78 -14.12 12.42
N ALA A 119 4.94 -14.13 11.72
CA ALA A 119 4.99 -13.97 10.27
C ALA A 119 4.23 -15.08 9.51
N GLU A 120 4.07 -16.26 10.10
CA GLU A 120 3.22 -17.34 9.60
C GLU A 120 1.74 -16.97 9.53
N ILE A 121 1.30 -16.02 10.37
CA ILE A 121 -0.08 -15.50 10.39
C ILE A 121 -0.18 -14.26 9.51
N TYR A 122 0.62 -13.22 9.78
CA TYR A 122 0.42 -11.86 9.26
C TYR A 122 1.23 -11.51 7.99
N SER A 123 2.22 -12.31 7.60
CA SER A 123 3.07 -11.96 6.44
C SER A 123 2.41 -12.38 5.13
N TRP A 124 1.89 -11.40 4.38
CA TRP A 124 1.43 -11.61 3.01
C TRP A 124 2.57 -12.11 2.13
N VAL A 125 3.78 -11.56 2.30
CA VAL A 125 4.98 -11.98 1.56
C VAL A 125 5.24 -13.48 1.74
N ARG A 126 5.16 -14.00 2.97
CA ARG A 126 5.33 -15.44 3.24
C ARG A 126 4.20 -16.27 2.62
N PHE A 127 2.96 -15.79 2.72
CA PHE A 127 1.80 -16.45 2.12
C PHE A 127 1.92 -16.52 0.58
N ALA A 128 2.17 -15.40 -0.09
CA ALA A 128 2.33 -15.30 -1.54
C ALA A 128 3.49 -16.17 -2.05
N ALA A 129 4.61 -16.19 -1.34
CA ALA A 129 5.74 -17.04 -1.69
C ALA A 129 5.40 -18.53 -1.64
N SER A 130 4.60 -18.97 -0.66
CA SER A 130 4.11 -20.35 -0.55
C SER A 130 3.15 -20.75 -1.69
N LYS A 131 2.57 -19.75 -2.37
CA LYS A 131 1.71 -19.91 -3.55
C LYS A 131 2.46 -19.78 -4.87
N GLY A 132 3.77 -19.51 -4.83
CA GLY A 132 4.64 -19.41 -6.00
C GLY A 132 4.81 -17.99 -6.54
N TYR A 133 4.21 -16.97 -5.91
CA TYR A 133 4.35 -15.58 -6.35
C TYR A 133 5.65 -14.95 -5.82
N PRO A 134 6.48 -14.34 -6.68
CA PRO A 134 7.45 -13.35 -6.24
C PRO A 134 6.74 -12.06 -5.79
N THR A 135 7.28 -11.39 -4.78
CA THR A 135 6.74 -10.12 -4.28
C THR A 135 7.82 -9.05 -4.25
N LEU A 136 7.40 -7.82 -4.48
CA LEU A 136 8.21 -6.62 -4.35
C LEU A 136 7.47 -5.62 -3.43
N SER A 137 7.84 -5.58 -2.15
CA SER A 137 7.28 -4.59 -1.20
C SER A 137 8.04 -3.28 -1.33
N MET A 138 7.34 -2.16 -1.51
CA MET A 138 7.97 -0.90 -1.89
C MET A 138 7.90 0.16 -0.79
N ASP A 139 9.00 0.90 -0.64
CA ASP A 139 8.96 2.22 -0.05
C ASP A 139 8.45 3.23 -1.07
N ARG A 140 7.37 3.91 -0.69
CA ARG A 140 6.87 5.06 -1.43
C ARG A 140 7.89 6.20 -1.44
N LEU A 141 7.77 7.10 -2.41
CA LEU A 141 8.52 8.37 -2.37
C LEU A 141 8.27 9.05 -1.00
N GLY A 142 9.32 9.56 -0.35
CA GLY A 142 9.22 10.18 0.97
C GLY A 142 9.30 9.21 2.16
N ALA A 143 9.14 7.89 1.96
CA ALA A 143 9.09 6.89 3.03
C ALA A 143 10.33 5.97 3.05
N GLY A 144 10.61 5.37 4.22
CA GLY A 144 11.65 4.35 4.39
C GLY A 144 13.04 4.78 3.92
N LYS A 145 13.60 4.10 2.91
CA LYS A 145 14.90 4.41 2.29
C LYS A 145 14.77 5.02 0.88
N SER A 146 13.56 5.21 0.37
CA SER A 146 13.34 5.91 -0.90
C SER A 146 13.72 7.40 -0.78
N SER A 147 13.89 8.06 -1.93
CA SER A 147 14.16 9.50 -2.00
C SER A 147 13.15 10.31 -1.18
N ARG A 148 13.62 11.36 -0.51
CA ARG A 148 12.81 12.29 0.29
C ARG A 148 12.95 13.74 -0.20
N PRO A 149 12.47 14.08 -1.40
CA PRO A 149 12.45 15.46 -1.87
C PRO A 149 11.41 16.29 -1.09
N ASP A 150 11.17 17.52 -1.53
CA ASP A 150 10.26 18.45 -0.86
C ASP A 150 8.85 17.83 -0.65
N PRO A 151 8.39 17.70 0.61
CA PRO A 151 7.12 17.04 0.93
C PRO A 151 5.87 17.83 0.52
N SER A 152 5.97 19.14 0.36
CA SER A 152 4.85 20.05 0.08
C SER A 152 4.68 20.33 -1.41
N VAL A 153 5.69 20.11 -2.24
CA VAL A 153 5.63 20.42 -3.68
C VAL A 153 5.94 19.20 -4.54
N VAL A 154 6.89 18.33 -4.13
CA VAL A 154 7.35 17.20 -4.97
C VAL A 154 6.68 15.89 -4.59
N VAL A 155 6.64 15.53 -3.30
CA VAL A 155 6.15 14.21 -2.85
C VAL A 155 4.61 14.20 -2.81
N GLN A 156 3.99 13.92 -3.96
CA GLN A 156 2.54 13.87 -4.15
C GLN A 156 2.15 12.73 -5.09
N GLY A 157 0.88 12.33 -5.02
CA GLY A 157 0.33 11.22 -5.80
C GLY A 157 0.63 11.34 -7.30
N ALA A 158 0.34 12.48 -7.92
CA ALA A 158 0.53 12.65 -9.36
C ALA A 158 1.97 12.33 -9.84
N TYR A 159 2.99 12.81 -9.12
CA TYR A 159 4.39 12.49 -9.42
C TYR A 159 4.73 11.04 -9.07
N GLU A 160 4.26 10.51 -7.94
CA GLU A 160 4.41 9.10 -7.58
C GLU A 160 3.88 8.15 -8.66
N TYR A 161 2.71 8.44 -9.24
CA TYR A 161 2.12 7.62 -10.30
C TYR A 161 3.04 7.55 -11.52
N ALA A 162 3.66 8.66 -11.91
CA ALA A 162 4.60 8.70 -13.03
C ALA A 162 5.88 7.89 -12.74
N LEU A 163 6.40 7.96 -11.52
CA LEU A 163 7.57 7.18 -11.10
C LEU A 163 7.27 5.68 -11.04
N TYR A 164 6.09 5.30 -10.55
CA TYR A 164 5.68 3.89 -10.48
C TYR A 164 5.32 3.32 -11.86
N HIS A 165 4.83 4.16 -12.78
CA HIS A 165 4.71 3.80 -14.19
C HIS A 165 6.07 3.45 -14.81
N ASP A 166 7.06 4.32 -14.64
CA ASP A 166 8.41 4.06 -15.14
C ASP A 166 8.99 2.76 -14.54
N LEU A 167 8.81 2.55 -13.23
CA LEU A 167 9.19 1.28 -12.59
C LEU A 167 8.53 0.06 -13.25
N ALA A 168 7.20 0.10 -13.47
CA ALA A 168 6.48 -1.01 -14.10
C ALA A 168 7.00 -1.29 -15.51
N GLN A 169 7.29 -0.25 -16.29
CA GLN A 169 7.88 -0.37 -17.63
C GLN A 169 9.28 -0.98 -17.59
N GLN A 170 10.13 -0.55 -16.66
CA GLN A 170 11.46 -1.11 -16.48
C GLN A 170 11.42 -2.60 -16.06
N ILE A 171 10.50 -2.98 -15.18
CA ILE A 171 10.31 -4.38 -14.76
C ILE A 171 9.90 -5.24 -15.95
N ARG A 172 8.94 -4.78 -16.77
CA ARG A 172 8.49 -5.51 -17.97
C ARG A 172 9.61 -5.68 -19.00
N LYS A 173 10.43 -4.64 -19.19
CA LYS A 173 11.57 -4.64 -20.12
C LYS A 173 12.80 -5.38 -19.58
N GLY A 174 12.84 -5.69 -18.29
CA GLY A 174 14.00 -6.30 -17.64
C GLY A 174 15.19 -5.34 -17.49
N THR A 175 14.94 -4.03 -17.47
CA THR A 175 15.99 -2.99 -17.44
C THR A 175 16.23 -2.41 -16.05
N THR A 176 15.63 -2.98 -15.01
CA THR A 176 15.75 -2.45 -13.64
C THR A 176 17.17 -2.51 -13.05
N GLY A 177 18.04 -3.41 -13.55
CA GLY A 177 19.35 -3.70 -12.96
C GLY A 177 19.31 -4.42 -11.60
N SER A 178 18.17 -4.41 -10.90
CA SER A 178 18.02 -4.93 -9.53
C SER A 178 17.25 -6.25 -9.44
N LEU A 179 16.40 -6.54 -10.43
CA LEU A 179 15.70 -7.82 -10.56
C LEU A 179 16.45 -8.74 -11.53
N GLY A 180 16.45 -10.05 -11.24
CA GLY A 180 17.20 -11.04 -12.03
C GLY A 180 16.54 -11.44 -13.36
N CYS A 181 15.29 -11.04 -13.59
CA CYS A 181 14.55 -11.32 -14.82
C CYS A 181 13.44 -10.28 -15.03
N PRO A 182 12.98 -10.09 -16.30
CA PRO A 182 11.76 -9.36 -16.57
C PRO A 182 10.53 -10.12 -16.06
N TYR A 183 9.43 -9.40 -15.84
CA TYR A 183 8.13 -9.97 -15.51
C TYR A 183 7.07 -9.48 -16.50
N SER A 184 6.42 -10.41 -17.20
CA SER A 184 5.35 -10.10 -18.15
C SER A 184 3.98 -9.93 -17.50
N THR A 185 3.80 -10.40 -16.27
CA THR A 185 2.57 -10.24 -15.50
C THR A 185 2.88 -9.51 -14.20
N LEU A 186 2.27 -8.33 -14.03
CA LEU A 186 2.40 -7.48 -12.85
C LEU A 186 1.05 -7.36 -12.14
N ILE A 187 1.03 -7.64 -10.84
CA ILE A 187 -0.15 -7.52 -9.98
C ILE A 187 0.11 -6.39 -8.99
N TYR A 188 -0.76 -5.39 -8.95
CA TYR A 188 -0.68 -4.33 -7.96
C TYR A 188 -1.46 -4.72 -6.71
N ILE A 189 -0.86 -4.61 -5.53
CA ILE A 189 -1.55 -4.79 -4.24
C ILE A 189 -1.29 -3.55 -3.38
N GLY A 190 -2.37 -2.82 -3.07
CA GLY A 190 -2.34 -1.61 -2.27
C GLY A 190 -3.09 -1.78 -0.96
N ASN A 191 -2.71 -0.99 0.05
CA ASN A 191 -3.52 -0.77 1.25
C ASN A 191 -3.69 0.73 1.48
N SER A 192 -4.92 1.19 1.74
CA SER A 192 -5.21 2.61 2.01
C SER A 192 -4.68 3.56 0.93
N TYR A 193 -3.76 4.48 1.26
CA TYR A 193 -3.08 5.33 0.28
C TYR A 193 -2.37 4.54 -0.85
N GLY A 194 -1.84 3.35 -0.56
CA GLY A 194 -1.38 2.43 -1.60
C GLY A 194 -2.51 2.04 -2.56
N SER A 195 -3.73 1.82 -2.07
CA SER A 195 -4.89 1.55 -2.92
C SER A 195 -5.36 2.78 -3.70
N VAL A 196 -5.27 3.98 -3.12
CA VAL A 196 -5.50 5.25 -3.84
C VAL A 196 -4.50 5.38 -4.99
N THR A 197 -3.23 5.07 -4.73
CA THR A 197 -2.18 5.03 -5.75
C THR A 197 -2.50 4.02 -6.85
N GLY A 198 -2.90 2.80 -6.48
CA GLY A 198 -3.32 1.76 -7.43
C GLY A 198 -4.51 2.17 -8.31
N ASN A 199 -5.54 2.79 -7.73
CA ASN A 199 -6.68 3.31 -8.49
C ASN A 199 -6.23 4.34 -9.55
N ASN A 200 -5.32 5.25 -9.20
CA ASN A 200 -4.83 6.25 -10.14
C ASN A 200 -3.87 5.70 -11.18
N LEU A 201 -3.07 4.67 -10.84
CA LEU A 201 -2.27 3.95 -11.82
C LEU A 201 -3.17 3.26 -12.84
N ALA A 202 -4.24 2.60 -12.41
CA ALA A 202 -5.22 2.03 -13.33
C ALA A 202 -5.88 3.09 -14.23
N ALA A 203 -6.13 4.29 -13.70
CA ALA A 203 -6.75 5.38 -14.45
C ALA A 203 -5.80 6.01 -15.48
N ARG A 204 -4.54 6.23 -15.13
CA ARG A 204 -3.56 6.97 -15.94
C ARG A 204 -2.71 6.06 -16.83
N TYR A 205 -2.41 4.86 -16.36
CA TYR A 205 -1.53 3.91 -17.02
C TYR A 205 -2.16 2.50 -17.03
N PRO A 206 -3.31 2.32 -17.71
CA PRO A 206 -4.11 1.10 -17.64
C PRO A 206 -3.39 -0.17 -18.15
N GLY A 207 -2.27 -0.02 -18.85
CA GLY A 207 -1.46 -1.14 -19.38
C GLY A 207 -0.31 -1.59 -18.48
N ASP A 208 -0.06 -0.93 -17.35
CA ASP A 208 1.08 -1.27 -16.50
C ASP A 208 0.87 -2.56 -15.70
N PHE A 209 -0.34 -2.79 -15.21
CA PHE A 209 -0.68 -3.90 -14.30
C PHE A 209 -1.84 -4.73 -14.83
N ASP A 210 -1.72 -6.05 -14.71
CA ASP A 210 -2.70 -7.02 -15.21
C ASP A 210 -3.87 -7.23 -14.24
N ALA A 211 -3.65 -6.98 -12.95
CA ALA A 211 -4.69 -6.99 -11.92
C ALA A 211 -4.38 -6.00 -10.79
N PHE A 212 -5.44 -5.49 -10.15
CA PHE A 212 -5.36 -4.65 -8.95
C PHE A 212 -6.09 -5.32 -7.78
N VAL A 213 -5.42 -5.40 -6.63
CA VAL A 213 -6.01 -5.73 -5.33
C VAL A 213 -5.89 -4.49 -4.45
N LEU A 214 -7.02 -3.81 -4.25
CA LEU A 214 -7.13 -2.56 -3.52
C LEU A 214 -7.73 -2.86 -2.15
N THR A 215 -6.89 -2.84 -1.12
CA THR A 215 -7.31 -3.19 0.24
C THR A 215 -7.55 -1.96 1.11
N GLY A 216 -8.50 -2.05 2.05
CA GLY A 216 -8.86 -0.93 2.93
C GLY A 216 -9.20 0.32 2.11
N PHE A 217 -10.07 0.16 1.11
CA PHE A 217 -10.33 1.17 0.07
C PHE A 217 -11.80 1.20 -0.32
N SER A 218 -12.29 2.38 -0.68
CA SER A 218 -13.58 2.61 -1.31
C SER A 218 -13.50 3.91 -2.13
N LYS A 219 -14.56 4.23 -2.88
CA LYS A 219 -14.68 5.53 -3.57
C LYS A 219 -14.89 6.73 -2.63
N SER A 220 -15.00 6.52 -1.32
CA SER A 220 -15.36 7.56 -0.33
C SER A 220 -14.33 7.63 0.79
N ILE A 221 -13.67 8.77 0.93
CA ILE A 221 -12.60 9.00 1.93
C ILE A 221 -12.78 10.30 2.73
N LEU A 222 -13.36 11.35 2.12
CA LEU A 222 -13.57 12.65 2.78
C LEU A 222 -14.34 12.59 4.10
N PRO A 223 -15.36 11.73 4.28
CA PRO A 223 -16.05 11.62 5.57
C PRO A 223 -15.15 11.25 6.75
N SER A 224 -13.95 10.71 6.50
CA SER A 224 -13.00 10.34 7.56
C SER A 224 -12.20 11.50 8.17
N LEU A 225 -12.16 12.66 7.50
CA LEU A 225 -11.32 13.80 7.92
C LEU A 225 -11.51 14.22 9.40
N PRO A 226 -12.74 14.27 9.96
CA PRO A 226 -12.94 14.59 11.37
C PRO A 226 -12.21 13.64 12.33
N GLY A 227 -12.25 12.32 12.08
CA GLY A 227 -11.56 11.33 12.92
C GLY A 227 -10.05 11.35 12.73
N ILE A 228 -9.58 11.69 11.53
CA ILE A 228 -8.16 11.90 11.26
C ILE A 228 -7.62 13.12 12.01
N ALA A 229 -8.42 14.19 12.15
CA ALA A 229 -8.04 15.34 12.99
C ALA A 229 -7.85 14.93 14.47
N LEU A 230 -8.59 13.93 14.97
CA LEU A 230 -8.40 13.39 16.33
C LEU A 230 -7.04 12.69 16.51
N GLN A 231 -6.39 12.23 15.44
CA GLN A 231 -5.07 11.62 15.53
C GLN A 231 -3.97 12.60 15.92
N ASN A 232 -4.27 13.91 15.93
CA ASN A 232 -3.31 14.98 16.22
C ASN A 232 -2.05 14.80 15.37
N VAL A 233 -2.22 14.87 14.05
CA VAL A 233 -1.14 14.70 13.08
C VAL A 233 -0.11 15.83 13.28
N MET A 234 1.16 15.45 13.44
CA MET A 234 2.25 16.37 13.82
C MET A 234 3.51 16.10 12.98
N PRO A 235 4.45 17.07 12.92
CA PRO A 235 5.78 16.84 12.36
C PRO A 235 6.46 15.61 12.97
N ALA A 236 6.93 14.70 12.12
CA ALA A 236 7.59 13.47 12.55
C ALA A 236 8.90 13.74 13.30
N SER A 237 9.59 14.83 12.96
CA SER A 237 10.76 15.38 13.66
C SER A 237 10.48 15.65 15.14
N THR A 238 9.25 16.05 15.47
CA THR A 238 8.80 16.37 16.84
C THR A 238 8.34 15.12 17.58
N VAL A 239 7.57 14.23 16.91
CA VAL A 239 7.03 13.02 17.56
C VAL A 239 8.13 11.98 17.81
N TRP A 240 9.02 11.76 16.84
CA TRP A 240 10.08 10.75 16.91
C TRP A 240 11.45 11.33 16.54
N PRO A 241 12.02 12.25 17.33
CA PRO A 241 13.28 12.93 17.00
C PRO A 241 14.45 11.96 16.81
N ALA A 242 14.48 10.84 17.53
CA ALA A 242 15.51 9.80 17.37
C ALA A 242 15.55 9.21 15.95
N ARG A 243 14.40 9.16 15.26
CA ARG A 243 14.25 8.59 13.91
C ARG A 243 14.21 9.67 12.82
N PHE A 244 13.63 10.83 13.10
CA PHE A 244 13.21 11.79 12.07
C PHE A 244 13.68 13.24 12.30
N LYS A 245 14.61 13.51 13.22
CA LYS A 245 15.08 14.89 13.53
C LYS A 245 15.51 15.74 12.33
N ASN A 246 15.95 15.12 11.23
CA ASN A 246 16.45 15.81 10.04
C ASN A 246 15.38 15.94 8.94
N LEU A 247 14.16 15.47 9.16
CA LEU A 247 13.07 15.63 8.19
C LEU A 247 12.44 17.02 8.33
N SER A 248 12.01 17.58 7.21
CA SER A 248 11.15 18.77 7.19
C SER A 248 9.88 18.54 8.03
N ASP A 249 9.35 19.61 8.63
CA ASP A 249 8.11 19.54 9.42
C ASP A 249 6.87 19.17 8.59
N ALA A 250 6.98 19.23 7.26
CA ALA A 250 5.95 18.76 6.34
C ALA A 250 6.03 17.23 6.07
N TYR A 251 6.93 16.50 6.75
CA TYR A 251 6.77 15.06 6.95
C TYR A 251 6.06 14.81 8.27
N LEU A 252 4.86 14.23 8.17
CA LEU A 252 3.91 14.08 9.25
C LEU A 252 3.82 12.64 9.74
N THR A 253 3.39 12.49 10.99
CA THR A 253 3.00 11.21 11.59
C THR A 253 1.90 11.39 12.64
N SER A 254 1.33 10.27 13.10
CA SER A 254 0.39 10.25 14.22
C SER A 254 1.14 10.54 15.53
N SER A 255 0.58 11.33 16.45
CA SER A 255 1.25 11.63 17.75
C SER A 255 0.72 10.84 18.94
N LYS A 256 -0.32 10.02 18.75
CA LYS A 256 -0.99 9.27 19.81
C LYS A 256 -1.35 7.85 19.36
N ALA A 257 -0.82 6.85 20.08
CA ALA A 257 -1.06 5.43 19.82
C ALA A 257 -2.55 5.05 19.86
N SER A 258 -3.30 5.57 20.83
CA SER A 258 -4.72 5.24 21.01
C SER A 258 -5.57 5.70 19.83
N THR A 259 -5.40 6.93 19.37
CA THR A 259 -6.17 7.46 18.22
C THR A 259 -5.73 6.84 16.90
N ARG A 260 -4.46 6.44 16.77
CA ARG A 260 -4.01 5.63 15.63
C ARG A 260 -4.67 4.25 15.64
N THR A 261 -4.74 3.60 16.82
CA THR A 261 -5.41 2.31 16.98
C THR A 261 -6.90 2.42 16.66
N ASP A 262 -7.58 3.43 17.19
CA ASP A 262 -8.98 3.74 16.90
C ASP A 262 -9.23 3.86 15.39
N SER A 263 -8.34 4.53 14.66
CA SER A 263 -8.52 4.81 13.23
C SER A 263 -8.13 3.63 12.33
N PHE A 264 -7.06 2.90 12.65
CA PHE A 264 -6.57 1.80 11.83
C PHE A 264 -7.18 0.45 12.18
N PHE A 265 -7.39 0.17 13.46
CA PHE A 265 -7.92 -1.11 13.92
C PHE A 265 -9.42 -1.01 14.24
N GLY A 266 -9.88 0.09 14.82
CA GLY A 266 -11.29 0.28 15.19
C GLY A 266 -11.60 -0.10 16.63
N ASP A 267 -12.89 -0.10 16.97
CA ASP A 267 -13.39 -0.40 18.31
C ASP A 267 -13.35 -1.91 18.60
N PRO A 268 -12.66 -2.37 19.66
CA PRO A 268 -12.58 -3.79 20.04
C PRO A 268 -13.94 -4.49 20.25
N GLN A 269 -15.03 -3.77 20.45
CA GLN A 269 -16.38 -4.37 20.45
C GLN A 269 -16.75 -4.96 19.08
N PHE A 270 -16.30 -4.32 18.00
CA PHE A 270 -16.69 -4.63 16.62
C PHE A 270 -15.56 -5.24 15.79
N VAL A 271 -14.31 -5.24 16.27
CA VAL A 271 -13.17 -5.83 15.56
C VAL A 271 -12.39 -6.81 16.42
N ASP A 272 -11.63 -7.69 15.76
CA ASP A 272 -10.68 -8.61 16.41
C ASP A 272 -9.26 -8.32 15.93
N PHE A 273 -8.35 -8.01 16.85
CA PHE A 273 -6.92 -7.88 16.59
C PHE A 273 -6.13 -8.16 17.87
N ASP A 274 -4.86 -8.53 17.70
CA ASP A 274 -3.93 -8.65 18.82
C ASP A 274 -3.43 -7.25 19.23
N PRO A 275 -3.60 -6.82 20.49
CA PRO A 275 -3.07 -5.54 20.97
C PRO A 275 -1.56 -5.38 20.75
N ALA A 276 -0.78 -6.46 20.79
CA ALA A 276 0.65 -6.41 20.52
C ALA A 276 0.95 -6.01 19.06
N VAL A 277 0.14 -6.47 18.10
CA VAL A 277 0.25 -6.03 16.70
C VAL A 277 -0.06 -4.54 16.55
N ALA A 278 -1.09 -4.04 17.24
CA ALA A 278 -1.41 -2.62 17.20
C ALA A 278 -0.30 -1.75 17.81
N GLN A 279 0.31 -2.21 18.91
CA GLN A 279 1.46 -1.55 19.51
C GLN A 279 2.66 -1.54 18.55
N LEU A 280 2.96 -2.66 17.90
CA LEU A 280 4.04 -2.72 16.90
C LEU A 280 3.75 -1.84 15.68
N TYR A 281 2.49 -1.73 15.25
CA TYR A 281 2.09 -0.86 14.16
C TYR A 281 2.31 0.63 14.49
N TRP A 282 2.18 1.00 15.77
CA TRP A 282 2.54 2.31 16.29
C TRP A 282 4.06 2.50 16.37
N ASP A 283 4.78 1.59 17.03
CA ASP A 283 6.23 1.72 17.26
C ASP A 283 7.05 1.74 15.96
N ARG A 284 6.56 1.03 14.93
CA ARG A 284 7.22 0.86 13.63
C ARG A 284 6.64 1.76 12.53
N GLU A 285 5.81 2.74 12.88
CA GLU A 285 5.26 3.66 11.89
C GLU A 285 6.36 4.43 11.14
N ASP A 286 6.05 4.88 9.94
CA ASP A 286 6.87 5.77 9.13
C ASP A 286 6.12 7.08 8.87
N VAL A 287 6.64 7.92 7.99
CA VAL A 287 6.09 9.24 7.71
C VAL A 287 5.14 9.25 6.52
N VAL A 288 4.42 10.36 6.39
CA VAL A 288 3.74 10.78 5.17
C VAL A 288 4.10 12.22 4.86
N SER A 289 4.32 12.58 3.60
CA SER A 289 4.42 14.00 3.24
C SER A 289 3.04 14.70 3.33
N THR A 290 3.03 16.01 3.57
CA THR A 290 1.81 16.82 3.39
C THR A 290 1.19 16.59 2.00
N GLY A 291 2.02 16.42 0.97
CA GLY A 291 1.59 16.21 -0.40
C GLY A 291 0.82 14.89 -0.60
N GLN A 292 1.35 13.81 -0.05
CA GLN A 292 0.68 12.51 -0.04
C GLN A 292 -0.60 12.53 0.81
N PHE A 293 -0.58 13.24 1.94
CA PHE A 293 -1.77 13.42 2.77
C PHE A 293 -2.89 14.07 1.96
N VAL A 294 -2.65 15.20 1.30
CA VAL A 294 -3.65 15.85 0.43
C VAL A 294 -4.05 14.94 -0.73
N SER A 295 -3.10 14.26 -1.37
CA SER A 295 -3.36 13.35 -2.49
C SER A 295 -4.31 12.21 -2.10
N THR A 296 -4.22 11.71 -0.86
CA THR A 296 -5.11 10.67 -0.32
C THR A 296 -6.59 11.04 -0.45
N TYR A 297 -6.91 12.32 -0.24
CA TYR A 297 -8.29 12.81 -0.25
C TYR A 297 -8.71 13.45 -1.58
N ALA A 298 -7.75 13.91 -2.36
CA ALA A 298 -8.00 14.64 -3.61
C ALA A 298 -8.02 13.72 -4.84
N ASP A 299 -7.33 12.59 -4.81
CA ASP A 299 -7.04 11.82 -6.01
C ASP A 299 -7.74 10.45 -5.96
N ILE A 300 -9.06 10.40 -6.13
CA ILE A 300 -9.77 9.15 -6.46
C ILE A 300 -10.42 9.33 -7.82
N THR A 301 -9.91 8.62 -8.82
CA THR A 301 -10.22 8.88 -10.24
C THR A 301 -10.90 7.67 -10.87
N ARG A 302 -11.84 7.92 -11.79
CA ARG A 302 -12.42 6.85 -12.62
C ARG A 302 -11.36 6.36 -13.62
N ALA A 303 -11.27 5.05 -13.77
CA ALA A 303 -10.38 4.32 -14.68
C ALA A 303 -11.18 3.59 -15.78
N PRO A 304 -11.88 4.30 -16.69
CA PRO A 304 -12.68 3.66 -17.74
C PRO A 304 -11.83 2.90 -18.76
N SER A 305 -10.56 3.26 -18.91
CA SER A 305 -9.65 2.59 -19.86
C SER A 305 -9.07 1.27 -19.33
N TYR A 306 -9.20 1.01 -18.02
CA TYR A 306 -8.73 -0.25 -17.43
C TYR A 306 -9.72 -1.38 -17.70
N LYS A 307 -9.21 -2.49 -18.24
CA LYS A 307 -10.00 -3.66 -18.65
C LYS A 307 -9.62 -4.97 -17.93
N GLY A 308 -8.62 -4.90 -17.04
CA GLY A 308 -8.17 -6.07 -16.27
C GLY A 308 -9.11 -6.39 -15.11
N ARG A 309 -8.60 -7.19 -14.15
CA ARG A 309 -9.36 -7.58 -12.96
C ARG A 309 -9.07 -6.63 -11.80
N VAL A 310 -10.11 -6.23 -11.08
CA VAL A 310 -9.98 -5.41 -9.86
C VAL A 310 -10.70 -6.09 -8.72
N LEU A 311 -10.01 -6.26 -7.58
CA LEU A 311 -10.61 -6.62 -6.30
C LEU A 311 -10.51 -5.42 -5.36
N VAL A 312 -11.65 -4.94 -4.85
CA VAL A 312 -11.70 -4.05 -3.68
C VAL A 312 -12.06 -4.88 -2.45
N ILE A 313 -11.16 -4.98 -1.47
CA ILE A 313 -11.38 -5.76 -0.25
C ILE A 313 -11.15 -4.90 1.00
N THR A 314 -12.20 -4.72 1.80
CA THR A 314 -12.19 -3.72 2.88
C THR A 314 -12.80 -4.29 4.14
N GLY A 315 -12.26 -3.93 5.30
CA GLY A 315 -12.83 -4.31 6.58
C GLY A 315 -14.19 -3.66 6.79
N GLU A 316 -15.16 -4.39 7.32
CA GLU A 316 -16.50 -3.87 7.59
C GLU A 316 -16.49 -2.66 8.54
N GLN A 317 -15.48 -2.61 9.42
CA GLN A 317 -15.27 -1.55 10.41
C GLN A 317 -14.16 -0.57 9.98
N ASP A 318 -13.83 -0.50 8.69
CA ASP A 318 -12.83 0.42 8.16
C ASP A 318 -13.25 1.89 8.39
N GLN A 319 -12.58 2.54 9.32
CA GLN A 319 -12.88 3.92 9.70
C GLN A 319 -12.43 4.95 8.67
N ALA A 320 -11.46 4.63 7.81
CA ALA A 320 -10.96 5.57 6.82
C ALA A 320 -11.86 5.60 5.58
N PHE A 321 -12.19 4.43 5.02
CA PHE A 321 -12.92 4.35 3.74
C PHE A 321 -14.40 3.97 3.88
N CYS A 322 -14.87 3.68 5.08
CA CYS A 322 -16.28 3.40 5.35
C CYS A 322 -16.85 4.17 6.55
N GLY A 323 -16.05 4.98 7.25
CA GLY A 323 -16.44 5.62 8.49
C GLY A 323 -15.95 7.06 8.65
N PRO A 324 -16.18 7.65 9.84
CA PRO A 324 -15.79 9.02 10.15
C PRO A 324 -14.32 9.17 10.59
N GLY A 325 -13.46 8.19 10.32
CA GLY A 325 -12.03 8.21 10.65
C GLY A 325 -11.69 7.75 12.07
N SER A 326 -12.69 7.61 12.95
CA SER A 326 -12.54 7.09 14.31
C SER A 326 -13.89 6.57 14.84
N PRO A 327 -13.93 5.39 15.52
CA PRO A 327 -15.14 4.86 16.14
C PRO A 327 -15.74 5.81 17.19
N LYS A 328 -14.94 6.71 17.76
CA LYS A 328 -15.41 7.73 18.72
C LYS A 328 -16.37 8.74 18.11
N LEU A 329 -16.34 8.91 16.79
CA LEU A 329 -17.25 9.81 16.07
C LEU A 329 -18.41 9.06 15.43
N GLY A 330 -18.37 7.73 15.40
CA GLY A 330 -19.40 6.89 14.82
C GLY A 330 -18.86 5.58 14.27
N GLN A 331 -19.74 4.61 14.12
CA GLN A 331 -19.39 3.32 13.50
C GLN A 331 -19.19 3.47 12.00
N ALA A 332 -18.24 2.71 11.45
CA ALA A 332 -18.08 2.57 10.02
C ALA A 332 -19.23 1.76 9.44
N LYS A 333 -19.65 2.11 8.21
CA LYS A 333 -20.77 1.48 7.51
C LYS A 333 -20.42 1.36 6.03
N CYS A 334 -19.74 0.28 5.64
CA CYS A 334 -19.46 0.05 4.23
C CYS A 334 -20.76 -0.18 3.44
N GLY A 335 -21.74 -0.95 3.93
CA GLY A 335 -23.01 -1.16 3.24
C GLY A 335 -22.84 -1.52 1.75
N SER A 336 -23.54 -0.81 0.85
CA SER A 336 -23.40 -0.95 -0.60
C SER A 336 -22.16 -0.26 -1.19
N LEU A 337 -21.40 0.51 -0.40
CA LEU A 337 -20.30 1.36 -0.87
C LEU A 337 -19.23 0.58 -1.63
N LEU A 338 -18.88 -0.63 -1.19
CA LEU A 338 -17.89 -1.45 -1.89
C LEU A 338 -18.41 -1.87 -3.26
N LYS A 339 -19.66 -2.32 -3.36
CA LYS A 339 -20.28 -2.61 -4.67
C LYS A 339 -20.28 -1.39 -5.57
N GLU A 340 -20.68 -0.23 -5.03
CA GLU A 340 -20.73 1.02 -5.79
C GLU A 340 -19.35 1.57 -6.17
N THR A 341 -18.29 1.21 -5.43
CA THR A 341 -16.90 1.57 -5.77
C THR A 341 -16.50 1.03 -7.14
N GLY A 342 -17.18 -0.01 -7.63
CA GLY A 342 -17.06 -0.49 -9.01
C GLY A 342 -17.33 0.58 -10.07
N SER A 343 -18.04 1.68 -9.75
CA SER A 343 -18.20 2.81 -10.66
C SER A 343 -16.89 3.46 -11.07
N LEU A 344 -15.82 3.29 -10.29
CA LEU A 344 -14.47 3.74 -10.63
C LEU A 344 -13.85 2.91 -11.76
N PHE A 345 -14.28 1.66 -11.98
CA PHE A 345 -13.69 0.73 -12.94
C PHE A 345 -14.77 0.15 -13.89
N PRO A 346 -15.46 0.99 -14.67
CA PRO A 346 -16.69 0.59 -15.37
C PRO A 346 -16.49 -0.50 -16.45
N ASN A 347 -15.26 -0.67 -16.94
CA ASN A 347 -14.93 -1.65 -17.99
C ASN A 347 -14.01 -2.79 -17.49
N ALA A 348 -13.75 -2.86 -16.19
CA ALA A 348 -12.95 -3.91 -15.59
C ALA A 348 -13.83 -5.08 -15.15
N GLU A 349 -13.22 -6.26 -14.96
CA GLU A 349 -13.86 -7.32 -14.18
C GLU A 349 -13.78 -6.97 -12.69
N TYR A 350 -14.79 -6.21 -12.23
CA TYR A 350 -14.85 -5.72 -10.87
C TYR A 350 -15.34 -6.79 -9.89
N ASN A 351 -14.58 -6.96 -8.81
CA ASN A 351 -14.85 -7.84 -7.67
C ASN A 351 -14.76 -7.00 -6.40
N TYR A 352 -15.56 -7.35 -5.39
CA TYR A 352 -15.50 -6.68 -4.10
C TYR A 352 -15.75 -7.66 -2.95
N LYS A 353 -15.17 -7.35 -1.78
CA LYS A 353 -15.31 -8.17 -0.59
C LYS A 353 -15.30 -7.32 0.68
N SER A 354 -16.34 -7.48 1.51
CA SER A 354 -16.32 -6.99 2.89
C SER A 354 -15.76 -8.06 3.83
N VAL A 355 -14.89 -7.67 4.75
CA VAL A 355 -14.33 -8.58 5.77
C VAL A 355 -14.90 -8.21 7.13
N ALA A 356 -15.73 -9.10 7.69
CA ALA A 356 -16.36 -8.90 8.99
C ALA A 356 -15.32 -8.75 10.11
N ARG A 357 -15.69 -8.01 11.17
CA ARG A 357 -14.88 -7.77 12.37
C ARG A 357 -13.44 -7.30 12.10
N THR A 358 -13.28 -6.47 11.08
CA THR A 358 -11.98 -6.03 10.58
C THR A 358 -12.01 -4.53 10.31
N GLY A 359 -10.96 -3.83 10.75
CA GLY A 359 -10.75 -2.41 10.50
C GLY A 359 -9.94 -2.14 9.23
N HIS A 360 -9.30 -0.97 9.21
CA HIS A 360 -8.58 -0.43 8.05
C HIS A 360 -7.21 -1.11 7.81
N ALA A 361 -6.50 -1.48 8.89
CA ALA A 361 -5.27 -2.25 8.86
C ALA A 361 -5.55 -3.76 8.61
N ILE A 362 -6.24 -4.05 7.51
CA ILE A 362 -6.85 -5.36 7.20
C ILE A 362 -5.90 -6.56 7.27
N PHE A 363 -4.61 -6.36 7.02
CA PHE A 363 -3.58 -7.40 7.11
C PHE A 363 -3.05 -7.65 8.52
N LEU A 364 -3.50 -6.88 9.51
CA LEU A 364 -3.06 -6.91 10.90
C LEU A 364 -4.20 -7.30 11.87
N HIS A 365 -5.38 -7.60 11.35
CA HIS A 365 -6.50 -8.16 12.11
C HIS A 365 -6.44 -9.68 12.20
N SER A 366 -7.12 -10.26 13.19
CA SER A 366 -7.20 -11.72 13.37
C SER A 366 -7.86 -12.44 12.18
N SER A 367 -8.62 -11.71 11.36
CA SER A 367 -9.24 -12.20 10.12
C SER A 367 -8.27 -12.36 8.95
N VAL A 368 -7.00 -11.96 9.09
CA VAL A 368 -6.01 -11.87 7.99
C VAL A 368 -5.93 -13.13 7.12
N ARG A 369 -6.04 -14.33 7.69
CA ARG A 369 -6.00 -15.59 6.92
C ARG A 369 -7.20 -15.75 5.98
N LYS A 370 -8.37 -15.25 6.37
CA LYS A 370 -9.55 -15.19 5.49
C LYS A 370 -9.32 -14.16 4.39
N THR A 371 -8.79 -12.97 4.73
CA THR A 371 -8.42 -11.94 3.75
C THR A 371 -7.45 -12.49 2.71
N PHE A 372 -6.40 -13.20 3.13
CA PHE A 372 -5.43 -13.83 2.24
C PHE A 372 -6.10 -14.86 1.32
N GLY A 373 -6.98 -15.71 1.85
CA GLY A 373 -7.72 -16.69 1.07
C GLY A 373 -8.64 -16.05 0.02
N PHE A 374 -9.27 -14.91 0.31
CA PHE A 374 -10.06 -14.17 -0.67
C PHE A 374 -9.16 -13.62 -1.80
N ILE A 375 -8.05 -12.98 -1.45
CA ILE A 375 -7.13 -12.43 -2.46
C ILE A 375 -6.58 -13.57 -3.34
N ASP A 376 -6.16 -14.69 -2.75
CA ASP A 376 -5.67 -15.86 -3.48
C ASP A 376 -6.70 -16.41 -4.46
N ARG A 377 -7.94 -16.63 -4.01
CA ARG A 377 -9.05 -17.08 -4.87
C ARG A 377 -9.30 -16.11 -6.03
N PHE A 378 -9.19 -14.80 -5.80
CA PHE A 378 -9.32 -13.81 -6.86
C PHE A 378 -8.18 -13.91 -7.89
N LEU A 379 -6.94 -14.10 -7.42
CA LEU A 379 -5.76 -14.26 -8.26
C LEU A 379 -5.77 -15.57 -9.06
N GLU A 380 -6.43 -16.61 -8.55
CA GLU A 380 -6.72 -17.88 -9.26
C GLU A 380 -7.88 -17.75 -10.28
N GLY A 381 -8.45 -16.55 -10.45
CA GLY A 381 -9.53 -16.29 -11.42
C GLY A 381 -10.94 -16.41 -10.83
N GLY A 382 -11.07 -16.81 -9.57
CA GLY A 382 -12.36 -16.88 -8.88
C GLY A 382 -13.03 -15.51 -8.74
N ARG A 383 -14.37 -15.48 -8.86
CA ARG A 383 -15.17 -14.27 -8.65
C ARG A 383 -15.50 -14.07 -7.17
N LEU A 384 -15.49 -12.82 -6.71
CA LEU A 384 -15.86 -12.39 -5.36
C LEU A 384 -16.87 -11.24 -5.39
N GLU A 385 -17.95 -11.44 -4.66
CA GLU A 385 -18.97 -10.45 -4.37
C GLU A 385 -19.37 -10.61 -2.90
N GLY A 386 -19.63 -9.50 -2.20
CA GLY A 386 -20.14 -9.49 -0.82
C GLY A 386 -19.14 -9.01 0.21
#